data_AF-A0A379T298-F1
#
_entry.id   AF-A0A379T298-F1
#
_cell.length_a   1.000
_cell.length_b   1.000
_cell.length_c   1.000
_cell.angle_alpha   90.00
_cell.angle_beta   90.00
_cell.angle_gamma   90.00
#
_symmetry.space_group_name_H-M   'P 1'
#
loop_
_entity.id
_entity.type
_entity.pdbx_description
1 polymer ?
#
loop_
_entity_poly.entity_id
_entity_poly.type
_entity_poly.pdbx_seq_one_letter_code
_entity_poly.pdbx_strand_id
1 'polypeptide(L)'
;MERFFRSLKNEWMPVVGYVSFSEAAHVITDYIVGYYSALRPHEYNGGLPPNESENRYWKTLTRWPVLVDHYNLDKLREMMQFWEGWLDERVA
;
A
#
# COMPACT_ATOMS: atom_id res chain seq x y z
N MET A 1 -3.71 4.37 -8.64
CA MET A 1 -2.33 4.43 -8.12
C MET A 1 -1.89 5.85 -7.76
N GLU A 2 -2.25 6.87 -8.53
CA GLU A 2 -1.80 8.26 -8.30
C GLU A 2 -2.10 8.84 -6.90
N ARG A 3 -3.25 8.52 -6.29
CA ARG A 3 -3.59 8.97 -4.92
C ARG A 3 -2.68 8.35 -3.85
N PHE A 4 -2.28 7.08 -4.03
CA PHE A 4 -1.37 6.40 -3.10
C PHE A 4 -0.02 7.14 -3.03
N PHE A 5 0.62 7.35 -4.17
CA PHE A 5 1.94 7.99 -4.24
C PHE A 5 1.91 9.45 -3.81
N ARG A 6 0.86 10.19 -4.15
CA ARG A 6 0.69 11.59 -3.70
C ARG A 6 0.67 11.68 -2.18
N SER A 7 -0.03 10.74 -1.54
CA SER A 7 -0.13 10.71 -0.08
C SER A 7 1.18 10.29 0.56
N LEU A 8 1.84 9.24 0.04
CA LEU A 8 3.15 8.82 0.54
C LEU A 8 4.16 9.98 0.49
N LYS A 9 4.20 10.71 -0.62
CA LYS A 9 5.11 11.86 -0.80
C LYS A 9 4.82 13.03 0.13
N ASN A 10 3.55 13.31 0.41
CA ASN A 10 3.16 14.48 1.19
C ASN A 10 3.06 14.23 2.69
N GLU A 11 2.65 13.02 3.08
CA GLU A 11 2.33 12.69 4.47
C GLU A 11 3.50 11.99 5.17
N TRP A 12 4.34 11.25 4.44
CA TRP A 12 5.37 10.39 5.06
C TRP A 12 6.79 10.58 4.56
N MET A 13 7.00 11.09 3.36
CA MET A 13 8.38 11.35 2.91
C MET A 13 8.99 12.53 3.66
N PRO A 14 10.18 12.36 4.27
CA PRO A 14 10.92 13.47 4.83
C PRO A 14 11.35 14.43 3.71
N VAL A 15 11.32 15.73 4.00
CA VAL A 15 11.68 16.80 3.04
C VAL A 15 13.13 16.64 2.54
N VAL A 16 14.02 16.18 3.42
CA VAL A 16 15.44 15.95 3.13
C VAL A 16 15.71 14.62 2.42
N GLY A 17 14.70 13.77 2.24
CA GLY A 17 14.86 12.40 1.75
C GLY A 17 15.37 11.43 2.82
N TYR A 18 15.68 10.21 2.40
CA TYR A 18 16.19 9.14 3.28
C TYR A 18 17.71 9.03 3.16
N VAL A 19 18.38 8.67 4.26
CA VAL A 19 19.83 8.56 4.35
C VAL A 19 20.35 7.31 3.62
N SER A 20 19.51 6.28 3.51
CA SER A 20 19.85 5.05 2.79
C SER A 20 18.63 4.36 2.18
N PHE A 21 18.89 3.48 1.22
CA PHE A 21 17.87 2.60 0.67
C PHE A 21 17.20 1.75 1.76
N SER A 22 17.99 1.20 2.70
CA SER A 22 17.46 0.34 3.76
C SER A 22 16.50 1.07 4.70
N GLU A 23 16.82 2.33 5.01
CA GLU A 23 15.94 3.21 5.77
C GLU A 23 14.67 3.53 4.98
N ALA A 24 14.82 3.94 3.72
CA ALA A 24 13.68 4.21 2.84
C ALA A 24 12.75 2.99 2.74
N ALA A 25 13.33 1.80 2.60
CA ALA A 25 12.59 0.55 2.50
C ALA A 25 11.80 0.24 3.78
N HIS A 26 12.42 0.38 4.96
CA HIS A 26 11.74 0.20 6.23
C HIS A 26 10.59 1.19 6.39
N VAL A 27 10.85 2.49 6.24
CA VAL A 27 9.83 3.53 6.46
C VAL A 27 8.66 3.40 5.49
N ILE A 28 8.94 3.12 4.21
CA ILE A 28 7.88 2.92 3.21
C ILE A 28 7.09 1.65 3.51
N THR A 29 7.75 0.57 3.95
CA THR A 29 7.06 -0.68 4.34
C THR A 29 6.15 -0.44 5.54
N ASP A 30 6.63 0.27 6.56
CA ASP A 30 5.84 0.64 7.74
C ASP A 30 4.65 1.52 7.36
N TYR A 31 4.82 2.45 6.42
CA TYR A 31 3.70 3.21 5.87
C TYR A 31 2.67 2.30 5.20
N ILE A 32 3.10 1.40 4.32
CA ILE A 32 2.18 0.57 3.55
C ILE A 32 1.43 -0.40 4.47
N VAL A 33 2.17 -1.20 5.22
CA VAL A 33 1.61 -2.30 6.03
C VAL A 33 0.96 -1.75 7.30
N GLY A 34 1.63 -0.81 7.98
CA GLY A 34 1.18 -0.29 9.26
C GLY A 34 0.07 0.75 9.14
N TYR A 35 0.28 1.79 8.34
CA TYR A 35 -0.67 2.90 8.28
C TYR A 35 -1.69 2.77 7.16
N TYR A 36 -1.24 2.66 5.90
CA TYR A 36 -2.10 2.69 4.73
C TYR A 36 -3.10 1.53 4.73
N SER A 37 -2.62 0.30 4.91
CA SER A 37 -3.46 -0.89 4.81
C SER A 37 -4.31 -1.15 6.05
N ALA A 38 -3.83 -0.79 7.24
CA ALA A 38 -4.53 -1.10 8.49
C ALA A 38 -5.35 0.05 9.07
N LEU A 39 -4.97 1.31 8.84
CA LEU A 39 -5.55 2.45 9.56
C LEU A 39 -6.18 3.52 8.65
N ARG A 40 -5.70 3.67 7.42
CA ARG A 40 -6.13 4.78 6.56
C ARG A 40 -7.59 4.62 6.10
N PRO A 41 -8.48 5.58 6.37
CA PRO A 41 -9.85 5.50 5.88
C PRO A 41 -9.91 5.79 4.37
N HIS A 42 -10.67 4.99 3.63
CA HIS A 42 -10.91 5.20 2.20
C HIS A 42 -12.39 5.42 1.93
N GLU A 43 -12.74 6.57 1.33
CA GLU A 43 -14.13 6.89 0.95
C GLU A 43 -14.76 5.81 0.06
N TYR A 44 -13.98 5.28 -0.89
CA TYR A 44 -14.43 4.18 -1.76
C TYR A 44 -14.82 2.92 -0.99
N ASN A 45 -14.15 2.65 0.15
CA ASN A 45 -14.45 1.51 1.02
C ASN A 45 -15.47 1.87 2.11
N GLY A 46 -16.23 2.96 1.94
CA GLY A 46 -17.17 3.44 2.95
C GLY A 46 -16.48 3.93 4.23
N GLY A 47 -15.26 4.47 4.11
CA GLY A 47 -14.44 4.93 5.24
C GLY A 47 -13.60 3.85 5.91
N LEU A 48 -13.63 2.60 5.43
CA LEU A 48 -12.86 1.51 6.00
C LEU A 48 -11.42 1.47 5.46
N PRO A 49 -10.46 0.99 6.27
CA PRO A 49 -9.13 0.68 5.78
C PRO A 49 -9.13 -0.53 4.84
N PRO A 50 -8.13 -0.64 3.94
CA PRO A 50 -8.07 -1.70 2.95
C PRO A 50 -8.19 -3.11 3.54
N ASN A 51 -7.43 -3.40 4.61
CA ASN A 51 -7.45 -4.72 5.25
C ASN A 51 -8.83 -5.08 5.79
N GLU A 52 -9.55 -4.11 6.36
CA GLU A 52 -10.88 -4.38 6.93
C GLU A 52 -11.94 -4.51 5.82
N SER A 53 -11.84 -3.71 4.76
CA SER A 53 -12.69 -3.86 3.58
C SER A 53 -12.51 -5.23 2.93
N GLU A 54 -11.27 -5.69 2.80
CA GLU A 54 -10.93 -7.01 2.27
C GLU A 54 -11.40 -8.14 3.20
N ASN A 55 -11.17 -8.03 4.51
CA ASN A 55 -11.66 -8.98 5.51
C ASN A 55 -13.18 -9.15 5.44
N ARG A 56 -13.93 -8.05 5.30
CA ARG A 56 -15.39 -8.08 5.11
C ARG A 56 -15.77 -8.75 3.80
N TYR A 57 -15.08 -8.41 2.72
CA TYR A 57 -15.28 -9.06 1.42
C TYR A 57 -15.11 -10.58 1.53
N TRP A 58 -14.02 -11.06 2.11
CA TRP A 58 -13.76 -12.48 2.29
C TRP A 58 -14.80 -13.18 3.18
N LYS A 59 -15.18 -12.58 4.31
CA LYS A 59 -16.25 -13.11 5.17
C LYS A 59 -17.59 -13.20 4.43
N THR A 60 -17.87 -12.26 3.53
CA THR A 60 -19.09 -12.26 2.71
C THR A 60 -19.03 -13.35 1.65
N LEU A 61 -17.87 -13.55 1.01
CA LEU A 61 -17.62 -14.62 0.05
C LEU A 61 -17.66 -16.01 0.67
N THR A 62 -17.21 -16.21 1.92
CA THR A 62 -17.30 -17.52 2.59
C THR A 62 -18.73 -18.05 2.77
N ARG A 63 -19.76 -17.24 2.47
CA ARG A 63 -21.17 -17.64 2.46
C ARG A 63 -21.63 -18.32 1.14
N TRP A 64 -20.83 -18.32 0.06
CA TRP A 64 -21.11 -18.99 -1.25
C TRP A 64 -19.82 -19.56 -1.90
N PRO A 65 -19.85 -20.64 -2.71
CA PRO A 65 -18.62 -21.28 -3.18
C PRO A 65 -17.99 -20.58 -4.40
N VAL A 66 -16.74 -20.13 -4.19
CA VAL A 66 -15.55 -20.25 -5.07
C VAL A 66 -15.33 -19.24 -6.22
N LEU A 67 -14.07 -18.77 -6.26
CA LEU A 67 -13.26 -18.08 -7.29
C LEU A 67 -13.56 -16.60 -7.57
N VAL A 68 -12.76 -15.70 -6.98
CA VAL A 68 -11.98 -14.65 -7.70
C VAL A 68 -10.83 -14.18 -6.79
N ASP A 69 -9.59 -14.54 -7.13
CA ASP A 69 -8.39 -13.80 -6.76
C ASP A 69 -8.22 -12.66 -7.77
N HIS A 70 -8.75 -11.49 -7.46
CA HIS A 70 -8.35 -10.26 -8.12
C HIS A 70 -8.04 -9.28 -7.01
N TYR A 71 -6.84 -8.70 -7.04
CA TYR A 71 -6.38 -7.51 -6.33
C TYR A 71 -5.26 -7.63 -5.30
N ASN A 72 -4.88 -8.80 -4.76
CA ASN A 72 -3.91 -8.78 -3.65
C ASN A 72 -2.43 -8.89 -4.10
N LEU A 73 -2.06 -9.93 -4.85
CA LEU A 73 -0.64 -10.15 -5.18
C LEU A 73 -0.13 -9.32 -6.37
N ASP A 74 -0.94 -9.14 -7.41
CA ASP A 74 -0.48 -8.42 -8.62
C ASP A 74 -0.27 -6.93 -8.38
N LYS A 75 -1.08 -6.32 -7.51
CA LYS A 75 -0.97 -4.90 -7.21
C LYS A 75 0.18 -4.62 -6.24
N LEU A 76 0.40 -5.49 -5.27
CA LEU A 76 1.60 -5.45 -4.43
C LEU A 76 2.86 -5.69 -5.27
N ARG A 77 2.82 -6.64 -6.22
CA ARG A 77 3.95 -6.92 -7.12
C ARG A 77 4.23 -5.76 -8.08
N GLU A 78 3.21 -5.14 -8.65
CA GLU A 78 3.35 -3.95 -9.50
C GLU A 78 3.84 -2.74 -8.69
N MET A 79 3.35 -2.59 -7.45
CA MET A 79 3.88 -1.62 -6.49
C MET A 79 5.35 -1.87 -6.15
N MET A 80 5.75 -3.13 -5.94
CA MET A 80 7.12 -3.53 -5.65
C MET A 80 8.05 -3.33 -6.86
N GLN A 81 7.63 -3.70 -8.06
CA GLN A 81 8.40 -3.50 -9.31
C GLN A 81 8.61 -2.01 -9.62
N PHE A 82 7.58 -1.18 -9.42
CA PHE A 82 7.70 0.26 -9.57
C PHE A 82 8.54 0.90 -8.44
N TRP A 83 8.50 0.31 -7.24
CA TRP A 83 9.28 0.73 -6.07
C TRP A 83 10.78 0.46 -6.22
N GLU A 84 11.17 -0.69 -6.78
CA GLU A 84 12.58 -0.98 -7.11
C GLU A 84 13.12 0.03 -8.13
N GLY A 85 12.39 0.30 -9.21
CA GLY A 85 12.80 1.30 -10.21
C GLY A 85 12.82 2.75 -9.68
N TRP A 86 11.92 3.11 -8.77
CA TRP A 86 11.82 4.48 -8.24
C TRP A 86 12.85 4.79 -7.14
N LEU A 87 13.24 3.79 -6.33
CA LEU A 87 14.28 3.95 -5.32
C LEU A 87 15.66 4.12 -5.95
N ASP A 88 15.96 3.42 -7.05
CA ASP A 88 17.23 3.54 -7.76
C ASP A 88 17.48 4.95 -8.32
N GLU A 89 16.42 5.69 -8.69
CA GLU A 89 16.53 7.07 -9.20
C GLU A 89 16.77 8.13 -8.10
N ARG A 90 16.61 7.79 -6.82
CA ARG A 90 16.56 8.76 -5.71
C ARG A 90 17.57 8.51 -4.58
N VAL A 91 18.32 7.41 -4.62
CA VAL A 91 19.34 7.04 -3.61
C VAL A 91 20.77 7.26 -4.15
N ALA A 92 20.96 8.15 -5.13
CA ALA A 92 22.29 8.56 -5.62
C ALA A 92 22.93 9.65 -4.74
#